data_AF-A0A9E4ACS0-F1
#
_entry.id   AF-A0A9E4ACS0-F1
#
_cell.length_a   1.000
_cell.length_b   1.000
_cell.length_c   1.000
_cell.angle_alpha   90.00
_cell.angle_beta   90.00
_cell.angle_gamma   90.00
#
_symmetry.space_group_name_H-M   'P 1'
#
loop_
_entity.id
_entity.type
_entity.pdbx_description
1 polymer ?
#
loop_
_entity_poly.entity_id
_entity_poly.type
_entity_poly.pdbx_seq_one_letter_code
_entity_poly.pdbx_strand_id
1 'polypeptide(L)'
;MPSLGEETKPMAETTASQRVDARTESVFSYLDGELRGDELAAFEDRVARDSALQAEVESYRAVFRSVEGVAALTPGSGFRDRVMQSLDAGESQGRVIWLPKWVTIEDEAPGRPTGRVGLRIGPIGGGMIGSLMTFLGVAIVSIVVLWIVLSVVGLTLGIAGFLLFKVAPVMLLGWIVLKVAAKLKARRKLSASDRRWLERE
;
A
#
# COMPACT_ATOMS: atom_id res chain seq x y z
N MET A 1 -50.95 1.57 2.43
CA MET A 1 -50.34 1.73 1.09
C MET A 1 -48.90 2.19 1.29
N PRO A 2 -47.91 1.28 1.29
CA PRO A 2 -46.52 1.67 1.41
C PRO A 2 -45.97 2.06 0.03
N SER A 3 -45.34 3.24 -0.03
CA SER A 3 -44.67 3.75 -1.23
C SER A 3 -43.39 2.96 -1.51
N LEU A 4 -43.34 2.32 -2.66
CA LEU A 4 -42.14 1.72 -3.22
C LEU A 4 -41.18 2.85 -3.66
N GLY A 5 -40.25 3.20 -2.77
CA GLY A 5 -39.07 3.96 -3.16
C GLY A 5 -38.06 2.99 -3.78
N GLU A 6 -38.05 2.93 -5.11
CA GLU A 6 -36.98 2.25 -5.85
C GLU A 6 -35.66 2.99 -5.61
N GLU A 7 -34.83 2.38 -4.78
CA GLU A 7 -33.45 2.76 -4.55
C GLU A 7 -32.64 2.42 -5.82
N THR A 8 -32.51 3.37 -6.75
CA THR A 8 -31.62 3.25 -7.90
C THR A 8 -30.17 3.36 -7.42
N LYS A 9 -29.64 2.26 -6.90
CA LYS A 9 -28.24 2.11 -6.52
C LYS A 9 -27.37 2.15 -7.79
N PRO A 10 -26.27 2.92 -7.83
CA PRO A 10 -25.52 3.17 -9.06
C PRO A 10 -24.79 1.90 -9.52
N MET A 11 -25.30 1.23 -10.56
CA MET A 11 -24.62 0.09 -11.21
C MET A 11 -23.36 0.48 -12.01
N ALA A 12 -23.04 1.77 -12.13
CA ALA A 12 -21.91 2.24 -12.92
C ALA A 12 -20.54 1.95 -12.27
N GLU A 13 -20.46 1.91 -10.94
CA GLU A 13 -19.19 1.82 -10.20
C GLU A 13 -18.61 0.40 -10.22
N THR A 14 -19.46 -0.63 -10.26
CA THR A 14 -19.04 -2.04 -10.35
C THR A 14 -18.27 -2.34 -11.64
N THR A 15 -18.65 -1.71 -12.75
CA THR A 15 -18.02 -1.96 -14.06
C THR A 15 -16.59 -1.46 -14.16
N ALA A 16 -16.20 -0.44 -13.40
CA ALA A 16 -14.84 0.10 -13.45
C ALA A 16 -13.85 -0.83 -12.75
N SER A 17 -14.19 -1.31 -11.55
CA SER A 17 -13.35 -2.25 -10.80
C SER A 17 -13.14 -3.56 -11.57
N GLN A 18 -14.23 -4.11 -12.13
CA GLN A 18 -14.16 -5.38 -12.86
C GLN A 18 -13.27 -5.32 -14.11
N ARG A 19 -13.17 -4.14 -14.76
CA ARG A 19 -12.26 -3.94 -15.91
C ARG A 19 -10.79 -3.86 -15.50
N VAL A 20 -10.50 -3.32 -14.31
CA VAL A 20 -9.13 -3.26 -13.77
C VAL A 20 -8.65 -4.67 -13.43
N ASP A 21 -9.51 -5.49 -12.84
CA ASP A 21 -9.19 -6.87 -12.46
C ASP A 21 -8.90 -7.73 -13.71
N ALA A 22 -9.78 -7.68 -14.72
CA ALA A 22 -9.60 -8.44 -15.96
C ALA A 22 -8.37 -8.00 -16.76
N ARG A 23 -8.04 -6.69 -16.75
CA ARG A 23 -6.82 -6.17 -17.37
C ARG A 23 -5.58 -6.76 -16.70
N THR A 24 -5.56 -6.72 -15.37
CA THR A 24 -4.42 -7.19 -14.56
C THR A 24 -4.18 -8.70 -14.77
N GLU A 25 -5.25 -9.50 -14.77
CA GLU A 25 -5.19 -10.95 -15.01
C GLU A 25 -4.58 -11.27 -16.39
N SER A 26 -4.97 -10.55 -17.44
CA SER A 26 -4.42 -10.77 -18.79
C SER A 26 -2.92 -10.45 -18.91
N VAL A 27 -2.42 -9.47 -18.14
CA VAL A 27 -0.98 -9.15 -18.09
C VAL A 27 -0.21 -10.28 -17.42
N PHE A 28 -0.73 -10.85 -16.34
CA PHE A 28 -0.08 -11.98 -15.65
C PHE A 28 -0.06 -13.24 -16.52
N SER A 29 -1.17 -13.63 -17.14
CA SER A 29 -1.18 -14.78 -18.07
C SER A 29 -0.23 -14.60 -19.25
N TYR A 30 -0.01 -13.37 -19.73
CA TYR A 30 1.01 -13.08 -20.75
C TYR A 30 2.43 -13.28 -20.21
N LEU A 31 2.73 -12.78 -19.01
CA LEU A 31 4.06 -12.89 -18.40
C LEU A 31 4.42 -14.32 -17.98
N ASP A 32 3.43 -15.10 -17.53
CA ASP A 32 3.58 -16.51 -17.16
C ASP A 32 3.65 -17.46 -18.37
N GLY A 33 3.44 -16.93 -19.60
CA GLY A 33 3.46 -17.73 -20.83
C GLY A 33 2.25 -18.65 -21.00
N GLU A 34 1.13 -18.33 -20.33
CA GLU A 34 -0.13 -19.08 -20.42
C GLU A 34 -0.90 -18.75 -21.70
N LEU A 35 -0.78 -17.50 -22.20
CA LEU A 35 -1.40 -17.10 -23.46
C LEU A 35 -0.74 -17.82 -24.64
N ARG A 36 -1.56 -18.38 -25.55
CA ARG A 36 -1.09 -19.14 -26.71
C ARG A 36 -1.90 -18.83 -27.96
N GLY A 37 -1.28 -19.08 -29.13
CA GLY A 37 -1.95 -18.95 -30.43
C GLY A 37 -2.55 -17.56 -30.66
N ASP A 38 -3.83 -17.53 -31.02
CA ASP A 38 -4.54 -16.30 -31.37
C ASP A 38 -4.66 -15.32 -30.21
N GLU A 39 -4.76 -15.82 -28.97
CA GLU A 39 -4.86 -14.97 -27.77
C GLU A 39 -3.56 -14.21 -27.50
N LEU A 40 -2.42 -14.88 -27.69
CA LEU A 40 -1.10 -14.25 -27.58
C LEU A 40 -0.92 -13.17 -28.65
N ALA A 41 -1.24 -13.49 -29.91
CA ALA A 41 -1.13 -12.54 -31.02
C ALA A 41 -2.03 -11.31 -30.81
N ALA A 42 -3.26 -11.51 -30.33
CA ALA A 42 -4.17 -10.41 -30.02
C ALA A 42 -3.70 -9.56 -28.83
N PHE A 43 -3.06 -10.17 -27.83
CA PHE A 43 -2.48 -9.43 -26.70
C PHE A 43 -1.24 -8.63 -27.13
N GLU A 44 -0.33 -9.22 -27.90
CA GLU A 44 0.86 -8.54 -28.44
C GLU A 44 0.50 -7.34 -29.32
N ASP A 45 -0.48 -7.51 -30.22
CA ASP A 45 -0.98 -6.42 -31.06
C ASP A 45 -1.62 -5.28 -30.23
N ARG A 46 -2.25 -5.60 -29.11
CA ARG A 46 -2.78 -4.61 -28.17
C ARG A 46 -1.67 -3.91 -27.38
N VAL A 47 -0.65 -4.63 -26.93
CA VAL A 47 0.55 -4.05 -26.29
C VAL A 47 1.28 -3.12 -27.25
N ALA A 48 1.35 -3.45 -28.54
CA ALA A 48 1.98 -2.60 -29.55
C ALA A 48 1.21 -1.29 -29.81
N ARG A 49 -0.12 -1.28 -29.61
CA ARG A 49 -0.98 -0.12 -29.86
C ARG A 49 -1.21 0.76 -28.63
N ASP A 50 -1.10 0.20 -27.42
CA ASP A 50 -1.35 0.91 -26.16
C ASP A 50 -0.05 1.14 -25.37
N SER A 51 0.44 2.38 -25.40
CA SER A 51 1.67 2.79 -24.69
C SER A 51 1.56 2.64 -23.17
N ALA A 52 0.36 2.75 -22.59
CA ALA A 52 0.18 2.57 -21.15
C ALA A 52 0.30 1.10 -20.77
N LEU A 53 -0.29 0.19 -21.57
CA LEU A 53 -0.14 -1.24 -21.39
C LEU A 53 1.31 -1.70 -21.61
N GLN A 54 2.01 -1.11 -22.59
CA GLN A 54 3.43 -1.36 -22.81
C GLN A 54 4.28 -1.00 -21.58
N ALA A 55 4.08 0.19 -21.02
CA ALA A 55 4.80 0.64 -19.82
C ALA A 55 4.50 -0.25 -18.60
N GLU A 56 3.26 -0.73 -18.47
CA GLU A 56 2.85 -1.66 -17.41
C GLU A 56 3.56 -3.00 -17.54
N VAL A 57 3.56 -3.61 -18.73
CA VAL A 57 4.29 -4.87 -19.01
C VAL A 57 5.80 -4.71 -18.76
N GLU A 58 6.39 -3.59 -19.17
CA GLU A 58 7.81 -3.31 -18.95
C GLU A 58 8.15 -3.16 -17.46
N SER A 59 7.28 -2.51 -16.68
CA SER A 59 7.41 -2.39 -15.23
C SER A 59 7.44 -3.77 -14.56
N TYR A 60 6.49 -4.65 -14.89
CA TYR A 60 6.48 -6.00 -14.34
C TYR A 60 7.72 -6.81 -14.74
N ARG A 61 8.16 -6.73 -16.01
CA ARG A 61 9.41 -7.37 -16.47
C ARG A 61 10.64 -6.84 -15.76
N ALA A 62 10.67 -5.58 -15.35
CA ALA A 62 11.76 -5.03 -14.54
C ALA A 62 11.76 -5.63 -13.13
N VAL A 63 10.59 -5.80 -12.51
CA VAL A 63 10.45 -6.47 -11.21
C VAL A 63 10.93 -7.92 -11.31
N PHE A 64 10.49 -8.69 -12.30
CA PHE A 64 10.94 -10.08 -12.48
C PHE A 64 12.45 -10.20 -12.65
N ARG A 65 13.07 -9.35 -13.48
CA ARG A 65 14.54 -9.29 -13.60
C ARG A 65 15.23 -8.97 -12.28
N SER A 66 14.65 -8.08 -11.47
CA SER A 66 15.18 -7.79 -10.13
C SER A 66 15.11 -9.00 -9.21
N VAL A 67 14.05 -9.80 -9.31
CA VAL A 67 13.86 -11.00 -8.48
C VAL A 67 14.80 -12.12 -8.94
N GLU A 68 14.94 -12.34 -10.25
CA GLU A 68 15.91 -13.30 -10.80
C GLU A 68 17.36 -12.93 -10.47
N GLY A 69 17.65 -11.63 -10.37
CA GLY A 69 18.95 -11.10 -9.94
C GLY A 69 19.25 -11.35 -8.46
N VAL A 70 18.25 -11.67 -7.63
CA VAL A 70 18.48 -12.18 -6.28
C VAL A 70 19.03 -13.58 -6.45
N ALA A 71 20.37 -13.68 -6.46
CA ALA A 71 21.12 -14.91 -6.61
C ALA A 71 20.39 -16.06 -5.92
N ALA A 72 20.02 -17.09 -6.70
CA ALA A 72 19.29 -18.25 -6.22
C ALA A 72 19.92 -18.68 -4.90
N LEU A 73 19.22 -18.38 -3.80
CA LEU A 73 19.70 -18.65 -2.45
C LEU A 73 19.82 -20.15 -2.37
N THR A 74 21.02 -20.66 -2.65
CA THR A 74 21.29 -22.08 -2.65
C THR A 74 21.12 -22.50 -1.21
N PRO A 75 20.11 -23.34 -0.89
CA PRO A 75 19.87 -23.70 0.48
C PRO A 75 21.13 -24.33 1.06
N GLY A 76 21.55 -23.88 2.25
CA GLY A 76 22.81 -24.31 2.84
C GLY A 76 22.91 -25.84 2.98
N SER A 77 24.12 -26.39 2.93
CA SER A 77 24.38 -27.82 3.11
C SER A 77 23.77 -28.29 4.44
N GLY A 78 22.78 -29.19 4.38
CA GLY A 78 22.02 -29.67 5.53
C GLY A 78 20.60 -29.10 5.66
N PHE A 79 20.16 -28.21 4.76
CA PHE A 79 18.75 -27.82 4.68
C PHE A 79 17.85 -29.03 4.45
N ARG A 80 18.21 -29.89 3.48
CA ARG A 80 17.47 -31.12 3.17
C ARG A 80 17.35 -32.02 4.39
N ASP A 81 18.45 -32.25 5.11
CA ASP A 81 18.45 -33.15 6.26
C ASP A 81 17.57 -32.62 7.40
N ARG A 82 17.59 -31.30 7.64
CA ARG A 82 16.69 -30.66 8.61
C ARG A 82 15.21 -30.74 8.20
N VAL A 83 14.90 -30.61 6.91
CA VAL A 83 13.54 -30.77 6.39
C VAL A 83 13.06 -32.21 6.58
N MET A 84 13.87 -33.21 6.19
CA MET A 84 13.51 -34.61 6.34
C MET A 84 13.37 -35.02 7.82
N GLN A 85 14.29 -34.57 8.67
CA GLN A 85 14.20 -34.80 10.12
C GLN A 85 12.94 -34.19 10.72
N SER A 86 12.46 -33.05 10.20
CA SER A 86 11.21 -32.42 10.67
C SER A 86 9.97 -33.19 10.22
N LEU A 87 10.01 -33.85 9.06
CA LEU A 87 8.94 -34.72 8.58
C LEU A 87 8.87 -36.02 9.40
N ASP A 88 10.01 -36.67 9.64
CA ASP A 88 10.10 -37.90 10.44
C ASP A 88 9.69 -37.67 11.91
N ALA A 89 10.07 -36.52 12.48
CA ALA A 89 9.67 -36.13 13.82
C ALA A 89 8.16 -35.81 13.94
N GLY A 90 7.52 -35.39 12.84
CA GLY A 90 6.10 -35.10 12.78
C GLY A 90 5.23 -36.35 12.75
N GLU A 91 5.66 -37.43 12.09
CA GLU A 91 4.94 -38.71 12.02
C GLU A 91 4.92 -39.45 13.38
N SER A 92 5.93 -39.24 14.22
CA SER A 92 6.06 -39.91 15.52
C SER A 92 5.21 -39.26 16.62
N GLN A 93 4.70 -38.04 16.42
CA GLN A 93 3.71 -37.44 17.31
C GLN A 93 2.32 -37.73 16.75
N GLY A 94 1.72 -38.82 17.22
CA GLY A 94 0.28 -39.09 17.15
C GLY A 94 -0.52 -38.01 17.89
N ARG A 95 -0.50 -36.79 17.36
CA ARG A 95 -1.18 -35.63 17.88
C ARG A 95 -2.60 -35.72 17.36
N VAL A 96 -3.52 -36.16 18.22
CA VAL A 96 -4.96 -36.05 17.99
C VAL A 96 -5.26 -34.56 17.80
N ILE A 97 -5.41 -34.14 16.56
CA ILE A 97 -5.75 -32.77 16.21
C ILE A 97 -7.22 -32.58 16.61
N TRP A 98 -7.47 -31.74 17.60
CA TRP A 98 -8.81 -31.25 17.90
C TRP A 98 -9.30 -30.42 16.71
N LEU A 99 -10.09 -31.05 15.85
CA LEU A 99 -10.71 -30.38 14.71
C LEU A 99 -11.79 -29.43 15.24
N PRO A 100 -11.82 -28.17 14.79
CA PRO A 100 -12.90 -27.28 15.16
C PRO A 100 -14.23 -27.78 14.56
N LYS A 101 -15.34 -27.57 15.29
CA LYS A 101 -16.67 -28.16 15.04
C LYS A 101 -17.24 -27.97 13.61
N TRP A 102 -16.70 -27.03 12.83
CA TRP A 102 -17.09 -26.77 11.45
C TRP A 102 -16.34 -27.63 10.42
N VAL A 103 -15.39 -28.47 10.86
CA VAL A 103 -14.76 -29.51 10.03
C VAL A 103 -15.45 -30.84 10.33
N THR A 104 -16.51 -31.13 9.58
CA THR A 104 -17.14 -32.45 9.56
C THR A 104 -16.38 -33.27 8.53
N ILE A 105 -15.63 -34.27 8.98
CA ILE A 105 -15.20 -35.35 8.10
C ILE A 105 -16.43 -36.22 7.95
N GLU A 106 -17.10 -36.14 6.80
CA GLU A 106 -18.09 -37.14 6.43
C GLU A 106 -17.35 -38.47 6.31
N ASP A 107 -17.59 -39.35 7.28
CA ASP A 107 -17.13 -40.74 7.26
C ASP A 107 -17.93 -41.44 6.16
N GLU A 108 -17.45 -41.31 4.93
CA GLU A 108 -18.05 -41.92 3.76
C GLU A 108 -17.80 -43.43 3.84
N ALA A 109 -18.91 -44.16 3.86
CA ALA A 109 -19.00 -45.61 4.02
C ALA A 109 -17.93 -46.41 3.24
N PRO A 110 -17.51 -47.58 3.74
CA PRO A 110 -16.49 -48.40 3.11
C PRO A 110 -17.03 -48.95 1.77
N GLY A 111 -16.56 -48.42 0.63
CA GLY A 111 -16.96 -49.03 -0.64
C GLY A 111 -16.51 -48.43 -1.98
N ARG A 112 -15.86 -47.27 -2.07
CA ARG A 112 -15.42 -46.77 -3.39
C ARG A 112 -14.03 -46.11 -3.39
N PRO A 113 -13.08 -46.61 -4.20
CA PRO A 113 -11.82 -45.92 -4.45
C PRO A 113 -12.06 -44.85 -5.52
N THR A 114 -12.48 -43.66 -5.13
CA THR A 114 -12.41 -42.48 -6.00
C THR A 114 -11.37 -41.52 -5.44
N GLY A 115 -10.17 -41.61 -6.04
CA GLY A 115 -9.06 -40.71 -5.77
C GLY A 115 -9.44 -39.27 -6.10
N ARG A 116 -9.69 -38.49 -5.06
CA ARG A 116 -9.56 -37.03 -5.14
C ARG A 116 -8.92 -36.54 -3.84
N VAL A 117 -7.60 -36.51 -3.85
CA VAL A 117 -6.78 -35.90 -2.80
C VAL A 117 -6.98 -34.40 -2.89
N GLY A 118 -7.92 -33.88 -2.10
CA GLY A 118 -8.07 -32.45 -1.88
C GLY A 118 -6.91 -31.96 -1.02
N LEU A 119 -5.88 -31.42 -1.66
CA LEU A 119 -4.74 -30.80 -0.99
C LEU A 119 -5.19 -29.46 -0.37
N ARG A 120 -5.83 -29.51 0.81
CA ARG A 120 -6.08 -28.30 1.58
C ARG A 120 -4.74 -27.82 2.15
N ILE A 121 -4.22 -26.73 1.60
CA ILE A 121 -3.08 -26.00 2.12
C ILE A 121 -3.50 -25.44 3.50
N GLY A 122 -3.30 -26.23 4.55
CA GLY A 122 -3.27 -25.72 5.91
C GLY A 122 -2.06 -24.80 6.07
N PRO A 123 -2.10 -23.79 6.97
CA PRO A 123 -0.93 -22.99 7.27
C PRO A 123 0.19 -23.94 7.68
N ILE A 124 1.31 -23.87 6.96
CA ILE A 124 2.50 -24.70 7.16
C ILE A 124 3.06 -24.38 8.55
N GLY A 125 2.54 -25.06 9.56
CA GLY A 125 3.06 -25.04 10.91
C GLY A 125 4.30 -25.92 10.96
N GLY A 126 5.48 -25.32 11.01
CA GLY A 126 6.74 -26.07 11.08
C GLY A 126 7.86 -25.31 11.79
N GLY A 127 7.99 -25.56 13.10
CA GLY A 127 9.16 -25.20 13.92
C GLY A 127 9.19 -23.76 14.43
N MET A 128 9.89 -23.52 15.55
CA MET A 128 10.09 -22.18 16.14
C MET A 128 10.58 -21.13 15.11
N ILE A 129 11.21 -21.56 14.01
CA ILE A 129 11.64 -20.74 12.88
C ILE A 129 10.47 -20.15 12.08
N GLY A 130 9.37 -20.89 11.88
CA GLY A 130 8.18 -20.36 11.20
C GLY A 130 7.54 -19.21 12.00
N SER A 131 7.47 -19.38 13.32
CA SER A 131 7.04 -18.31 14.22
C SER A 131 7.99 -17.11 14.19
N LEU A 132 9.31 -17.36 14.13
CA LEU A 132 10.31 -16.30 14.02
C LEU A 132 10.16 -15.51 12.73
N MET A 133 9.91 -16.17 11.59
CA MET A 133 9.69 -15.50 10.31
C MET A 133 8.38 -14.70 10.28
N THR A 134 7.31 -15.18 10.91
CA THR A 134 6.08 -14.39 11.04
C THR A 134 6.28 -13.17 11.92
N PHE A 135 7.01 -13.31 13.04
CA PHE A 135 7.34 -12.16 13.89
C PHE A 135 8.25 -11.17 13.17
N LEU A 136 9.22 -11.66 12.38
CA LEU A 136 10.08 -10.82 11.55
C LEU A 136 9.27 -10.08 10.48
N GLY A 137 8.36 -10.78 9.79
CA GLY A 137 7.47 -10.16 8.80
C GLY A 137 6.61 -9.07 9.43
N VAL A 138 5.98 -9.36 10.57
CA VAL A 138 5.18 -8.38 11.33
C VAL A 138 6.05 -7.22 11.82
N ALA A 139 7.28 -7.47 12.25
CA ALA A 139 8.22 -6.43 12.69
C ALA A 139 8.65 -5.51 11.53
N ILE A 140 8.91 -6.07 10.35
CA ILE A 140 9.24 -5.26 9.17
C ILE A 140 8.04 -4.40 8.77
N VAL A 141 6.85 -4.99 8.71
CA VAL A 141 5.62 -4.26 8.39
C VAL A 141 5.36 -3.15 9.40
N SER A 142 5.54 -3.40 10.70
CA SER A 142 5.34 -2.38 11.73
C SER A 142 6.36 -1.25 11.64
N ILE A 143 7.63 -1.55 11.31
CA ILE A 143 8.65 -0.53 11.04
C ILE A 143 8.26 0.33 9.83
N VAL A 144 7.81 -0.29 8.72
CA VAL A 144 7.38 0.45 7.53
C VAL A 144 6.20 1.38 7.86
N VAL A 145 5.20 0.88 8.59
CA VAL A 145 4.07 1.70 9.05
C VAL A 145 4.54 2.85 9.94
N LEU A 146 5.45 2.58 10.89
CA LEU A 146 6.02 3.61 11.75
C LEU A 146 6.75 4.68 10.95
N TRP A 147 7.54 4.31 9.94
CA TRP A 147 8.21 5.25 9.05
C TRP A 147 7.24 6.13 8.27
N ILE A 148 6.15 5.56 7.76
CA ILE A 148 5.09 6.33 7.07
C ILE A 148 4.47 7.34 8.03
N VAL A 149 4.08 6.90 9.23
CA VAL A 149 3.50 7.80 10.26
C VAL A 149 4.48 8.91 10.63
N LEU A 150 5.76 8.56 10.84
CA LEU A 150 6.79 9.53 11.19
C LEU A 150 7.05 10.53 10.05
N SER A 151 6.96 10.09 8.80
CA SER A 151 7.05 10.95 7.61
C SER A 151 5.91 11.96 7.56
N VAL A 152 4.66 11.53 7.78
CA VAL A 152 3.48 12.42 7.81
C VAL A 152 3.58 13.43 8.95
N VAL A 153 3.98 12.98 10.14
CA VAL A 153 4.18 13.85 11.31
C VAL A 153 5.33 14.83 11.07
N GLY A 154 6.45 14.36 10.52
CA GLY A 154 7.60 15.19 10.16
C GLY A 154 7.25 16.25 9.11
N LEU A 155 6.40 15.91 8.14
CA LEU A 155 5.93 16.85 7.12
C LEU A 155 5.08 17.96 7.75
N THR A 156 4.14 17.63 8.63
CA THR A 156 3.28 18.64 9.28
C THR A 156 4.09 19.56 10.20
N LEU A 157 5.01 18.99 11.00
CA LEU A 157 5.96 19.76 11.81
C LEU A 157 6.90 20.61 10.95
N GLY A 158 7.36 20.09 9.80
CA GLY A 158 8.21 20.81 8.86
C GLY A 158 7.51 22.01 8.24
N ILE A 159 6.25 21.84 7.81
CA ILE A 159 5.43 22.94 7.26
C ILE A 159 5.15 23.99 8.34
N ALA A 160 4.72 23.56 9.53
CA ALA A 160 4.46 24.46 10.66
C ALA A 160 5.74 25.21 11.08
N GLY A 161 6.87 24.51 11.18
CA GLY A 161 8.17 25.10 11.48
C GLY A 161 8.65 26.06 10.40
N PHE A 162 8.45 25.73 9.12
CA PHE A 162 8.78 26.60 8.00
C PHE A 162 7.93 27.88 8.00
N LEU A 163 6.62 27.75 8.25
CA LEU A 163 5.73 28.89 8.41
C LEU A 163 6.17 29.76 9.58
N LEU A 164 6.45 29.16 10.74
CA LEU A 164 6.85 29.92 11.92
C LEU A 164 8.21 30.61 11.70
N PHE A 165 9.18 29.92 11.13
CA PHE A 165 10.53 30.47 10.97
C PHE A 165 10.64 31.46 9.81
N LYS A 166 9.89 31.29 8.73
CA LYS A 166 9.97 32.17 7.55
C LYS A 166 8.94 33.29 7.57
N VAL A 167 7.70 33.01 8.01
CA VAL A 167 6.61 33.99 7.99
C VAL A 167 6.63 34.87 9.24
N ALA A 168 6.95 34.34 10.43
CA ALA A 168 6.96 35.16 11.64
C ALA A 168 7.94 36.34 11.57
N PRO A 169 9.19 36.19 11.05
CA PRO A 169 10.09 37.33 10.87
C PRO A 169 9.56 38.38 9.90
N VAL A 170 8.91 37.96 8.80
CA VAL A 170 8.32 38.88 7.82
C VAL A 170 7.16 39.66 8.42
N MET A 171 6.27 38.99 9.17
CA MET A 171 5.17 39.61 9.91
C MET A 171 5.68 40.58 10.98
N LEU A 172 6.73 40.18 11.72
CA LEU A 172 7.38 41.02 12.71
C LEU A 172 7.98 42.28 12.07
N LEU A 173 8.69 42.13 10.94
CA LEU A 173 9.23 43.25 10.18
C LEU A 173 8.13 44.19 9.71
N GLY A 174 7.05 43.63 9.14
CA GLY A 174 5.88 44.40 8.69
C GLY A 174 5.26 45.21 9.83
N TRP A 175 5.09 44.60 11.01
CA TRP A 175 4.59 45.27 12.20
C TRP A 175 5.52 46.40 12.67
N ILE A 176 6.84 46.15 12.71
CA ILE A 176 7.85 47.17 13.07
C ILE A 176 7.78 48.36 12.12
N VAL A 177 7.74 48.12 10.80
CA VAL A 177 7.66 49.18 9.78
C VAL A 177 6.38 49.99 9.95
N LEU A 178 5.23 49.32 10.14
CA LEU A 178 3.94 50.00 10.36
C LEU A 178 3.98 50.87 11.63
N LYS A 179 4.58 50.36 12.71
CA LYS A 179 4.74 51.07 13.98
C LYS A 179 5.60 52.33 13.81
N VAL A 180 6.72 52.22 13.10
CA VAL A 180 7.63 53.35 12.82
C VAL A 180 6.95 54.37 11.91
N ALA A 181 6.29 53.93 10.85
CA ALA A 181 5.56 54.80 9.93
C ALA A 181 4.42 55.55 10.66
N ALA A 182 3.65 54.87 11.51
CA ALA A 182 2.61 55.51 12.32
C ALA A 182 3.20 56.56 13.27
N LYS A 183 4.34 56.27 13.92
CA LYS A 183 5.03 57.20 14.82
C LYS A 183 5.60 58.42 14.08
N LEU A 184 6.12 58.23 12.87
CA LEU A 184 6.59 59.31 11.99
C LEU A 184 5.42 60.17 11.47
N LYS A 185 4.31 59.55 11.08
CA LYS A 185 3.11 60.25 10.60
C LYS A 185 2.45 61.06 11.73
N ALA A 186 2.44 60.53 12.95
CA ALA A 186 1.99 61.26 14.14
C ALA A 186 2.86 62.49 14.43
N ARG A 187 4.20 62.39 14.26
CA ARG A 187 5.11 63.54 14.41
C ARG A 187 4.94 64.59 13.30
N ARG A 188 4.55 64.21 12.09
CA ARG A 188 4.32 65.15 10.98
C ARG A 188 2.98 65.89 11.03
N LYS A 189 2.02 65.47 11.85
CA LYS A 189 0.67 66.08 11.94
C LYS A 189 0.56 67.31 12.86
N LEU A 190 1.67 67.85 13.36
CA LEU A 190 1.67 69.03 14.24
C LEU A 190 2.69 70.07 13.78
N SER A 191 2.69 70.42 12.49
CA SER A 191 3.29 71.69 12.07
C SER A 191 2.44 72.83 12.63
N ALA A 192 2.96 73.50 13.66
CA ALA A 192 2.34 74.71 14.23
C ALA A 192 2.10 75.82 13.19
N SER A 193 2.75 75.73 12.02
CA SER A 193 2.57 76.64 10.89
C SER A 193 1.20 76.50 10.21
N ASP A 194 0.61 75.30 10.15
CA ASP A 194 -0.72 75.12 9.53
C ASP A 194 -1.87 75.57 10.46
N ARG A 195 -1.69 75.48 11.78
CA ARG A 195 -2.67 76.02 12.75
C ARG A 195 -2.77 77.54 12.72
N ARG A 196 -1.64 78.23 12.50
CA ARG A 196 -1.62 79.70 12.38
C ARG A 196 -2.32 80.23 11.12
N TRP A 197 -2.54 79.38 10.12
CA TRP A 197 -3.23 79.78 8.89
C TRP A 197 -4.75 79.62 9.00
N LEU A 198 -5.25 78.74 9.87
CA LEU A 198 -6.69 78.50 10.08
C LEU A 198 -7.33 79.42 11.14
N GLU A 199 -6.55 80.08 12.00
CA GLU A 199 -7.06 80.99 13.05
C GLU A 199 -7.07 82.48 12.63
N ARG A 200 -6.86 82.79 11.34
CA ARG A 200 -6.75 84.17 10.81
C ARG A 200 -7.93 84.65 9.94
N GLU A 201 -9.04 83.91 9.93
CA GLU A 201 -10.33 84.35 9.37
C GLU A 201 -11.37 84.44 10.50
#